data_AF-A0A1J5RDX1-F1
#
_entry.id   AF-A0A1J5RDX1-F1
#
_cell.length_a   1.000
_cell.length_b   1.000
_cell.length_c   1.000
_cell.angle_alpha   90.00
_cell.angle_beta   90.00
_cell.angle_gamma   90.00
#
_symmetry.space_group_name_H-M   'P 1'
#
loop_
_entity.id
_entity.type
_entity.pdbx_description
1 polymer ?
#
loop_
_entity_poly.entity_id
_entity_poly.type
_entity_poly.pdbx_seq_one_letter_code
_entity_poly.pdbx_strand_id
1 'polypeptide(L)' 'MNPPRMKKPLRQLLEEFPQARARPTRGGHWVISTPRGPVFVSATPSDWRVVRKVRAELRRRFAP' A
#
# COMPACT_ATOMS: atom_id res chain seq x y z
N MET A 1 1.16 -18.89 12.77
CA MET A 1 1.69 -17.62 12.24
C MET A 1 0.49 -16.77 11.81
N ASN A 2 0.09 -15.79 12.62
CA ASN A 2 -1.05 -14.93 12.28
C ASN A 2 -0.64 -14.01 11.11
N PRO A 3 -1.45 -13.85 10.06
CA PRO A 3 -1.14 -12.92 8.98
C PRO A 3 -0.98 -11.51 9.58
N PRO A 4 -0.01 -10.71 9.11
CA PRO A 4 0.16 -9.35 9.58
C PRO A 4 -1.16 -8.61 9.41
N ARG A 5 -1.74 -8.11 10.50
CA ARG A 5 -3.04 -7.42 10.46
C ARG A 5 -2.91 -6.25 9.49
N MET A 6 -3.74 -6.23 8.46
CA MET A 6 -3.70 -5.18 7.43
C MET A 6 -3.94 -3.81 8.08
N LYS A 7 -2.96 -2.92 7.97
CA LYS A 7 -2.99 -1.64 8.68
C LYS A 7 -4.03 -0.70 8.08
N LYS A 8 -4.74 0.05 8.92
CA LYS A 8 -5.82 0.99 8.55
C LYS A 8 -5.47 1.92 7.36
N PRO A 9 -4.25 2.51 7.26
CA PRO A 9 -3.91 3.39 6.14
C PRO A 9 -3.78 2.65 4.80
N LEU A 10 -3.26 1.43 4.81
CA LEU A 10 -3.16 0.60 3.61
C LEU A 10 -4.55 0.18 3.13
N ARG A 11 -5.41 -0.21 4.07
CA ARG A 11 -6.82 -0.52 3.77
C ARG A 11 -7.54 0.68 3.13
N GLN A 12 -7.43 1.86 3.73
CA GLN A 12 -8.00 3.10 3.18
C GLN A 12 -7.48 3.41 1.77
N LEU A 13 -6.19 3.20 1.52
CA LEU A 13 -5.60 3.42 0.20
C LEU A 13 -6.21 2.51 -0.86
N LEU A 14 -6.45 1.24 -0.56
CA LEU A 14 -7.05 0.31 -1.51
C LEU A 14 -8.56 0.53 -1.69
N GLU A 15 -9.25 1.03 -0.66
CA GLU A 15 -10.64 1.47 -0.76
C GLU A 15 -10.77 2.71 -1.66
N GLU A 16 -9.83 3.65 -1.60
CA GLU A 16 -9.82 4.87 -2.42
C GLU A 16 -9.35 4.63 -3.87
N PHE A 17 -8.47 3.64 -4.08
CA PHE A 17 -7.87 3.34 -5.39
C PHE A 17 -8.00 1.84 -5.72
N PRO A 18 -9.12 1.40 -6.34
CA PRO A 18 -9.34 -0.01 -6.65
C PRO A 18 -8.35 -0.59 -7.68
N GLN A 19 -7.70 0.27 -8.48
CA GLN A 19 -6.59 -0.09 -9.36
C GLN A 19 -5.31 -0.50 -8.61
N ALA A 20 -5.15 -0.15 -7.34
CA ALA A 20 -4.03 -0.61 -6.52
C ALA A 20 -4.39 -1.96 -5.87
N ARG A 21 -3.41 -2.87 -5.78
CA ARG A 21 -3.59 -4.17 -5.12
C ARG A 21 -2.51 -4.37 -4.08
N ALA A 22 -2.86 -4.87 -2.90
CA ALA A 22 -1.88 -5.24 -1.89
C ALA A 22 -1.85 -6.76 -1.66
N ARG A 23 -0.64 -7.32 -1.49
CA ARG A 23 -0.44 -8.73 -1.13
C ARG A 23 0.53 -8.84 0.05
N PRO A 24 0.27 -9.70 1.04
CA PRO A 24 1.24 -9.99 2.07
C PRO A 24 2.41 -10.82 1.49
N THR A 25 3.60 -10.61 2.03
CA THR A 25 4.81 -11.36 1.73
C THR A 25 5.11 -12.36 2.85
N ARG A 26 6.00 -13.33 2.59
CA ARG A 26 6.43 -14.33 3.59
C ARG A 26 7.09 -13.71 4.83
N GLY A 27 7.68 -12.51 4.71
CA GLY A 27 8.40 -11.81 5.79
C GLY A 27 7.54 -10.84 6.62
N GLY A 28 6.22 -10.88 6.51
CA GLY A 28 5.35 -9.96 7.25
C GLY A 28 5.27 -8.54 6.65
N HIS A 29 5.87 -8.32 5.48
CA HIS A 29 5.71 -7.09 4.70
C HIS A 29 4.52 -7.21 3.76
N TRP A 30 4.08 -6.09 3.21
CA TRP A 30 3.07 -6.00 2.16
C TRP A 30 3.71 -5.48 0.88
N VAL A 31 3.22 -5.93 -0.26
CA VAL A 31 3.56 -5.39 -1.58
C VAL A 31 2.33 -4.74 -2.15
N ILE A 32 2.43 -3.46 -2.50
CA ILE A 32 1.41 -2.70 -3.21
C ILE A 32 1.79 -2.68 -4.69
N SER A 33 1.00 -3.34 -5.53
CA SER A 33 1.08 -3.20 -6.98
C SER A 33 0.49 -1.85 -7.38
N THR A 34 1.33 -0.99 -7.95
CA THR A 34 0.94 0.28 -8.55
C THR A 34 1.28 0.27 -10.05
N PRO A 35 0.73 1.19 -10.87
CA PRO A 35 1.05 1.27 -12.29
C PRO A 35 2.51 1.61 -12.64
N ARG A 36 3.33 2.05 -11.67
CA ARG A 36 4.79 2.20 -11.86
C ARG A 36 5.59 0.97 -11.44
N GLY A 37 4.95 0.02 -10.77
CA GLY A 37 5.60 -1.17 -10.26
C GLY A 37 5.21 -1.49 -8.82
N PRO A 38 5.70 -2.63 -8.30
CA PRO A 38 5.46 -3.06 -6.93
C PRO A 38 6.23 -2.20 -5.92
N VAL A 39 5.55 -1.77 -4.85
CA VAL A 39 6.13 -1.04 -3.72
C VAL A 39 6.03 -1.89 -2.47
N PHE A 40 7.16 -2.14 -1.81
CA PHE A 40 7.21 -2.87 -0.55
C PHE A 40 6.94 -1.93 0.63
N VAL A 41 6.07 -2.36 1.54
CA VAL A 41 5.72 -1.67 2.78
C VAL A 41 5.80 -2.65 3.93
N SER A 42 6.69 -2.37 4.87
CA SER A 42 6.79 -3.08 6.14
C SER A 42 5.81 -2.51 7.17
N ALA A 43 5.90 -2.99 8.41
CA ALA A 43 5.06 -2.57 9.52
C ALA A 43 5.71 -1.46 10.39
N THR A 44 6.58 -0.63 9.83
CA THR A 44 7.31 0.41 10.56
C THR A 44 6.66 1.81 10.38
N PRO A 45 7.04 2.82 11.17
CA PRO A 45 6.60 4.21 10.96
C PRO A 45 7.03 4.79 9.61
N SER A 46 8.17 4.38 9.07
CA SER A 46 8.66 4.80 7.75
C SER A 46 7.69 4.43 6.62
N ASP A 47 6.94 3.33 6.79
CA ASP A 47 5.96 2.87 5.81
C ASP A 47 4.76 3.80 5.68
N TRP A 48 4.45 4.61 6.69
CA TRP A 48 3.36 5.58 6.61
C TRP A 48 3.69 6.67 5.59
N ARG A 49 4.97 7.04 5.47
CA ARG A 49 5.45 7.95 4.42
C ARG A 49 5.35 7.28 3.05
N VAL A 50 5.65 5.98 2.95
CA VAL A 50 5.54 5.23 1.70
C VAL A 50 4.09 5.14 1.24
N VAL A 51 3.16 4.75 2.12
CA VAL A 51 1.72 4.72 1.80
C VAL A 51 1.21 6.10 1.38
N ARG A 52 1.64 7.18 2.05
CA ARG A 52 1.28 8.56 1.64
C ARG A 52 1.85 8.93 0.27
N LYS A 53 3.08 8.53 -0.06
CA LYS A 53 3.68 8.75 -1.39
C LYS A 53 2.91 7.99 -2.47
N VAL A 54 2.60 6.71 -2.22
CA VAL A 54 1.78 5.89 -3.13
C VAL A 54 0.40 6.52 -3.32
N ARG A 55 -0.23 7.00 -2.24
CA ARG A 55 -1.51 7.72 -2.31
C ARG A 55 -1.41 8.98 -3.18
N ALA A 56 -0.39 9.80 -2.98
CA ALA A 56 -0.18 11.02 -3.76
C ALA A 56 0.08 10.71 -5.24
N GLU A 57 0.83 9.65 -5.53
CA GLU A 57 1.06 9.17 -6.89
C GLU A 57 -0.24 8.72 -7.56
N LEU A 58 -1.02 7.87 -6.89
CA LEU A 58 -2.29 7.38 -7.41
C LEU A 58 -3.29 8.53 -7.61
N ARG A 59 -3.32 9.52 -6.71
CA ARG A 59 -4.10 10.75 -6.92
C ARG A 59 -3.67 11.49 -8.18
N ARG A 60 -2.37 11.75 -8.38
CA ARG A 60 -1.91 12.48 -9.57
C ARG A 60 -2.29 11.82 -10.88
N ARG A 61 -2.48 10.49 -10.88
CA ARG A 61 -2.71 9.72 -12.10
C ARG A 61 -4.17 9.32 -12.32
N PHE A 62 -4.94 9.17 -11.25
CA PHE A 62 -6.31 8.65 -11.29
C PHE A 62 -7.31 9.47 -10.47
N ALA A 63 -6.90 10.54 -9.78
CA ALA A 63 -7.90 11.46 -9.27
C ALA A 63 -8.59 12.15 -10.47
N PRO A 64 -9.92 12.32 -10.41
CA PRO A 64 -10.64 13.14 -11.37
C PRO A 64 -10.16 14.60 -11.34
#